data_AF-A0A9X1AEH7-F1
#
_entry.id   AF-A0A9X1AEH7-F1
#
_cell.length_a   1.000
_cell.length_b   1.000
_cell.length_c   1.000
_cell.angle_alpha   90.00
_cell.angle_beta   90.00
_cell.angle_gamma   90.00
#
_symmetry.space_group_name_H-M   'P 1'
#
loop_
_entity.id
_entity.type
_entity.pdbx_description
1 polymer ?
#
loop_
_entity_poly.entity_id
_entity_poly.type
_entity_poly.pdbx_seq_one_letter_code
_entity_poly.pdbx_strand_id
1 'polypeptide(L)'
;MASFATATHVYAGAGIEVTMNQAKIVRLTRPADTIVVGNSAIADAAIQDASTIVLTGKGFGVTNLVVLDADGSPIVDEQVTVIRHDASSVRIYRRSEVQTLSCTPYCESSYKSDAERMSESEMNASQ
;
A
#
# COMPACT_ATOMS: atom_id res chain seq x y z
N MET A 1 29.84 -22.61 35.27
CA MET A 1 28.41 -22.35 34.98
C MET A 1 28.34 -21.24 33.95
N ALA A 2 28.09 -21.55 32.69
CA ALA A 2 27.93 -20.54 31.64
C ALA A 2 26.44 -20.19 31.52
N SER A 3 26.10 -18.94 31.81
CA SER A 3 24.75 -18.39 31.68
C SER A 3 24.52 -17.99 30.23
N PHE A 4 23.50 -18.57 29.59
CA PHE A 4 23.09 -18.20 28.24
C PHE A 4 22.03 -17.10 28.32
N ALA A 5 22.34 -15.91 27.81
CA ALA A 5 21.40 -14.82 27.65
C ALA A 5 20.50 -15.09 26.43
N THR A 6 19.19 -15.15 26.63
CA THR A 6 18.18 -15.25 25.57
C THR A 6 17.96 -13.87 24.95
N ALA A 7 18.27 -13.73 23.65
CA ALA A 7 17.95 -12.52 22.89
C ALA A 7 16.45 -12.50 22.54
N THR A 8 15.70 -11.56 23.12
CA THR A 8 14.32 -11.27 22.72
C THR A 8 14.32 -10.54 21.38
N HIS A 9 13.89 -11.21 20.31
CA HIS A 9 13.61 -10.55 19.04
C HIS A 9 12.39 -9.65 19.22
N VAL A 10 12.56 -8.34 19.06
CA VAL A 10 11.46 -7.41 18.91
C VAL A 10 10.97 -7.56 17.47
N TYR A 11 9.83 -8.24 17.28
CA TYR A 11 9.08 -8.16 16.04
C TYR A 11 8.47 -6.75 15.99
N ALA A 12 9.02 -5.87 15.15
CA ALA A 12 8.28 -4.69 14.74
C ALA A 12 6.95 -5.20 14.16
N GLY A 13 5.81 -4.68 14.63
CA GLY A 13 4.50 -5.06 14.13
C GLY A 13 4.52 -5.07 12.61
N ALA A 14 4.14 -6.21 12.02
CA ALA A 14 4.17 -6.37 10.57
C ALA A 14 3.11 -5.45 9.98
N GLY A 15 3.54 -4.25 9.55
CA GLY A 15 2.67 -3.28 8.89
C GLY A 15 1.96 -3.88 7.67
N ILE A 16 0.89 -3.22 7.24
CA ILE A 16 0.07 -3.68 6.13
C ILE A 16 0.71 -3.26 4.81
N GLU A 17 1.28 -4.22 4.09
CA GLU A 17 1.71 -3.97 2.70
C GLU A 17 0.53 -4.17 1.72
N VAL A 18 0.38 -3.23 0.79
CA VAL A 18 -0.60 -3.28 -0.31
C VAL A 18 0.08 -2.90 -1.62
N THR A 19 -0.22 -3.62 -2.69
CA THR A 19 0.22 -3.25 -4.03
C THR A 19 -0.69 -2.15 -4.58
N MET A 20 -0.11 -1.10 -5.16
CA MET A 20 -0.88 -0.04 -5.82
C MET A 20 -1.80 -0.63 -6.91
N ASN A 21 -2.98 -0.02 -7.05
CA ASN A 21 -4.07 -0.46 -7.93
C ASN A 21 -4.63 -1.85 -7.55
N GLN A 22 -4.29 -2.39 -6.39
CA GLN A 22 -4.86 -3.63 -5.87
C GLN A 22 -5.58 -3.39 -4.55
N ALA A 23 -6.56 -4.25 -4.29
CA ALA A 23 -7.29 -4.29 -3.04
C ALA A 23 -6.79 -5.46 -2.17
N LYS A 24 -6.69 -5.23 -0.87
CA LYS A 24 -6.36 -6.21 0.16
C LYS A 24 -7.49 -6.25 1.18
N ILE A 25 -7.92 -7.46 1.52
CA ILE A 25 -8.93 -7.64 2.57
C ILE A 25 -8.24 -7.60 3.93
N VAL A 26 -8.74 -6.73 4.81
CA VAL A 26 -8.35 -6.64 6.21
C VAL A 26 -9.51 -7.17 7.05
N ARG A 27 -9.25 -8.24 7.80
CA ARG A 27 -10.22 -8.85 8.71
C ARG A 27 -9.99 -8.34 10.12
N LEU A 28 -11.05 -7.93 10.77
CA LEU A 28 -11.05 -7.39 12.11
C LEU A 28 -11.45 -8.46 13.13
N THR A 29 -10.94 -8.33 14.34
CA THR A 29 -11.31 -9.20 15.47
C THR A 29 -12.65 -8.81 16.11
N ARG A 30 -13.12 -7.58 15.86
CA ARG A 30 -14.35 -6.98 16.42
C ARG A 30 -15.03 -6.06 15.38
N PRO A 31 -16.33 -5.76 15.54
CA PRO A 31 -17.03 -4.80 14.69
C PRO A 31 -16.37 -3.42 14.66
N ALA A 32 -16.12 -2.89 13.48
CA ALA A 32 -15.70 -1.50 13.27
C ALA A 32 -16.91 -0.56 13.33
N ASP A 33 -16.69 0.60 13.94
CA ASP A 33 -17.61 1.73 13.92
C ASP A 33 -17.04 2.88 13.08
N THR A 34 -15.77 3.20 13.31
CA THR A 34 -15.08 4.31 12.63
C THR A 34 -13.81 3.83 11.93
N ILE A 35 -13.56 4.33 10.72
CA ILE A 35 -12.33 4.11 9.95
C ILE A 35 -11.69 5.44 9.61
N VAL A 36 -10.38 5.52 9.81
CA VAL A 36 -9.56 6.67 9.46
C VAL A 36 -8.35 6.19 8.66
N VAL A 37 -8.13 6.81 7.51
CA VAL A 37 -6.90 6.65 6.71
C VAL A 37 -6.13 7.95 6.79
N GLY A 38 -4.86 7.87 7.18
CA GLY A 38 -4.02 9.07 7.37
C GLY A 38 -3.92 9.94 6.11
N ASN A 39 -3.66 9.32 4.95
CA ASN A 39 -3.61 9.99 3.65
C ASN A 39 -4.37 9.19 2.57
N SER A 40 -5.53 9.71 2.15
CA SER A 40 -6.41 9.10 1.15
C SER A 40 -5.89 9.14 -0.31
N ALA A 41 -4.79 9.86 -0.55
CA ALA A 41 -4.08 9.83 -1.83
C ALA A 41 -3.15 8.60 -1.93
N ILE A 42 -2.68 8.06 -0.81
CA ILE A 42 -1.80 6.88 -0.76
C ILE A 42 -2.62 5.60 -0.70
N ALA A 43 -3.59 5.50 0.21
CA ALA A 43 -4.46 4.34 0.34
C ALA A 43 -5.91 4.79 0.63
N ASP A 44 -6.88 3.93 0.37
CA ASP A 44 -8.29 4.17 0.70
C ASP A 44 -8.93 2.90 1.27
N ALA A 45 -9.92 3.05 2.15
CA ALA A 45 -10.52 1.94 2.88
C ALA A 45 -12.04 2.02 2.87
N ALA A 46 -12.70 0.91 2.54
CA ALA A 46 -14.16 0.80 2.57
C ALA A 46 -14.61 -0.37 3.45
N ILE A 47 -15.72 -0.18 4.18
CA ILE A 47 -16.34 -1.22 4.99
C ILE A 47 -17.19 -2.10 4.09
N GLN A 48 -16.86 -3.39 4.01
CA GLN A 48 -17.70 -4.38 3.33
C GLN A 48 -18.78 -4.94 4.27
N ASP A 49 -18.38 -5.24 5.51
CA ASP A 49 -19.24 -5.66 6.61
C ASP A 49 -18.61 -5.24 7.94
N ALA A 50 -19.29 -5.47 9.06
CA ALA A 50 -18.85 -5.05 10.39
C ALA A 50 -17.41 -5.48 10.74
N SER A 51 -16.90 -6.58 10.19
CA SER A 51 -15.57 -7.12 10.51
C SER A 51 -14.61 -7.15 9.32
N THR A 52 -14.98 -6.55 8.19
CA THR A 52 -14.24 -6.70 6.93
C THR A 52 -14.07 -5.36 6.24
N ILE A 53 -12.81 -5.00 6.02
CA ILE A 53 -12.41 -3.79 5.31
C ILE A 53 -11.74 -4.17 4.00
N VAL A 54 -12.09 -3.46 2.93
CA VAL A 54 -11.40 -3.50 1.66
C VAL A 54 -10.44 -2.30 1.62
N LEU A 55 -9.14 -2.58 1.70
CA LEU A 55 -8.08 -1.58 1.64
C LEU A 55 -7.49 -1.54 0.22
N THR A 56 -7.49 -0.38 -0.42
CA THR A 56 -7.01 -0.19 -1.79
C THR A 56 -5.77 0.71 -1.81
N GLY A 57 -4.70 0.27 -2.46
CA GLY A 57 -3.53 1.10 -2.70
C GLY A 57 -3.75 2.06 -3.87
N LYS A 58 -3.64 3.37 -3.66
CA LYS A 58 -3.89 4.41 -4.69
C LYS A 58 -2.62 5.11 -5.18
N GLY A 59 -1.66 5.31 -4.30
CA GLY A 59 -0.40 5.98 -4.61
C GLY A 59 0.75 5.43 -3.78
N PHE A 60 1.98 5.70 -4.19
CA PHE A 60 3.16 5.19 -3.50
C PHE A 60 3.43 5.93 -2.20
N GLY A 61 3.88 5.19 -1.20
CA GLY A 61 4.34 5.76 0.05
C GLY A 61 3.85 4.99 1.27
N VAL A 62 3.89 5.68 2.40
CA VAL A 62 3.57 5.14 3.71
C VAL A 62 2.48 6.02 4.33
N THR A 63 1.40 5.39 4.79
CA THR A 63 0.31 6.02 5.56
C THR A 63 -0.01 5.09 6.75
N ASN A 64 -1.08 5.36 7.48
CA ASN A 64 -1.62 4.45 8.48
C ASN A 64 -3.12 4.22 8.28
N LEU A 65 -3.60 3.12 8.84
CA LEU A 65 -5.01 2.76 8.95
C LEU A 65 -5.35 2.65 10.43
N VAL A 66 -6.32 3.46 10.86
CA VAL A 66 -6.87 3.41 12.22
C VAL A 66 -8.33 2.97 12.14
N VAL A 67 -8.69 1.98 12.92
CA VAL A 67 -10.05 1.45 13.00
C VAL A 67 -10.46 1.42 14.46
N LEU A 68 -11.62 1.99 14.78
CA LEU A 68 -12.15 2.08 16.15
C LEU A 68 -13.45 1.27 16.27
N ASP A 69 -13.70 0.72 17.45
CA ASP A 69 -15.01 0.20 17.83
C ASP A 69 -15.97 1.32 18.28
N ALA A 70 -17.21 0.95 18.61
CA ALA A 70 -18.26 1.89 19.04
C ALA A 70 -17.92 2.63 20.36
N ASP A 71 -17.00 2.10 21.17
CA ASP A 71 -16.52 2.73 22.40
C ASP A 71 -15.33 3.68 22.14
N GLY A 72 -14.89 3.80 20.88
CA GLY A 72 -13.74 4.60 20.47
C GLY A 72 -12.39 3.94 20.74
N SER A 73 -12.36 2.65 21.09
CA SER A 73 -11.12 1.92 21.33
C SER A 73 -10.52 1.42 20.01
N PRO A 74 -9.19 1.55 19.80
CA PRO A 74 -8.55 1.11 18.56
C PRO A 74 -8.58 -0.42 18.42
N ILE A 75 -9.11 -0.88 17.29
CA ILE A 75 -9.06 -2.26 16.81
C ILE A 75 -7.82 -2.47 15.93
N VAL A 76 -7.51 -1.48 15.08
CA VAL A 76 -6.32 -1.45 14.21
C VAL A 76 -5.70 -0.06 14.34
N ASP A 77 -4.37 -0.02 14.50
CA ASP A 77 -3.55 1.17 14.36
C ASP A 77 -2.21 0.73 13.78
N GLU A 78 -2.18 0.61 12.46
CA GLU A 78 -1.06 -0.01 11.74
C GLU A 78 -0.60 0.87 10.58
N GLN A 79 0.70 0.81 10.31
CA GLN A 79 1.28 1.46 9.15
C GLN A 79 0.89 0.70 7.87
N VAL A 80 0.47 1.42 6.84
CA VAL A 80 0.16 0.91 5.51
C VAL A 80 1.26 1.37 4.55
N THR A 81 1.94 0.40 3.92
CA THR A 81 2.95 0.68 2.90
C THR A 81 2.40 0.28 1.53
N VAL A 82 2.36 1.22 0.60
CA VAL A 82 1.88 0.98 -0.76
C VAL A 82 3.05 0.89 -1.74
N ILE A 83 3.21 -0.30 -2.31
CA ILE A 83 4.33 -0.63 -3.21
C ILE A 83 3.89 -0.64 -4.67
N ARG A 84 4.88 -0.63 -5.57
CA ARG A 84 4.66 -0.73 -7.01
C ARG A 84 4.18 -2.10 -7.43
N HIS A 85 3.19 -2.12 -8.31
CA HIS A 85 2.90 -3.30 -9.11
C HIS A 85 3.87 -3.35 -10.29
N ASP A 86 4.70 -4.38 -10.36
CA ASP A 86 5.65 -4.58 -11.44
C ASP A 86 5.23 -5.69 -12.42
N ALA A 87 4.19 -6.47 -12.09
CA ALA A 87 3.81 -7.63 -12.88
C ALA A 87 3.40 -7.24 -14.31
N SER A 88 3.95 -7.98 -15.28
CA SER A 88 3.71 -7.81 -16.72
C SER A 88 4.06 -6.42 -17.28
N SER A 89 4.87 -5.63 -16.57
CA SER A 89 5.33 -4.32 -17.05
C SER A 89 6.73 -4.41 -17.68
N VAL A 90 6.95 -3.67 -18.76
CA VAL A 90 8.25 -3.53 -19.43
C VAL A 90 8.61 -2.05 -19.50
N ARG A 91 9.80 -1.69 -19.02
CA ARG A 91 10.35 -0.33 -19.14
C ARG A 91 11.34 -0.27 -20.29
N ILE A 92 11.05 0.57 -21.27
CA ILE A 92 11.90 0.83 -22.44
C ILE A 92 12.58 2.19 -22.25
N TYR A 93 13.90 2.20 -22.36
CA TYR A 93 14.72 3.41 -22.32
C TYR A 93 15.13 3.79 -23.75
N ARG A 94 14.68 4.96 -24.24
CA ARG A 94 15.04 5.54 -25.55
C ARG A 94 15.67 6.91 -25.35
N ARG A 95 17.00 6.96 -25.29
CA ARG A 95 17.76 8.19 -24.94
C ARG A 95 17.27 8.74 -23.59
N SER A 96 16.68 9.93 -23.57
CA SER A 96 16.11 10.58 -22.38
C SER A 96 14.63 10.26 -22.15
N GLU A 97 14.01 9.41 -22.97
CA GLU A 97 12.60 9.02 -22.81
C GLU A 97 12.49 7.63 -22.18
N VAL A 98 11.75 7.54 -21.08
CA VAL A 98 11.42 6.27 -20.43
C VAL A 98 9.93 5.97 -20.67
N GLN A 99 9.65 4.84 -21.33
CA GLN A 99 8.29 4.37 -21.58
C GLN A 99 8.01 3.10 -20.80
N THR A 100 6.93 3.09 -20.03
CA THR A 100 6.42 1.88 -19.33
C THR A 100 5.28 1.31 -20.14
N LEU A 101 5.36 0.02 -20.47
CA LEU A 101 4.35 -0.73 -21.23
C LEU A 101 3.82 -1.88 -20.38
N SER A 102 2.57 -2.29 -20.62
CA SER A 102 1.97 -3.51 -20.06
C SER A 102 1.86 -4.54 -21.18
N CYS A 103 2.42 -5.73 -20.99
CA CYS A 103 2.58 -6.73 -22.04
C CYS A 103 1.87 -8.05 -21.73
N THR A 104 0.69 -8.26 -22.31
CA THR A 104 -0.05 -9.54 -22.25
C THR A 104 -1.06 -9.66 -23.42
N PRO A 105 -0.82 -10.43 -24.51
CA PRO A 105 0.45 -10.94 -25.06
C PRO A 105 1.21 -9.92 -25.94
N TYR A 106 0.55 -8.82 -26.33
CA TYR A 106 1.16 -7.68 -26.99
C TYR A 106 1.38 -6.55 -25.98
N CYS A 107 2.33 -5.67 -26.26
CA CYS A 107 2.63 -4.55 -25.39
C CYS A 107 1.81 -3.31 -25.77
N GLU A 108 1.08 -2.78 -24.81
CA GLU A 108 0.35 -1.51 -24.92
C GLU A 108 0.87 -0.52 -23.87
N SER A 109 0.54 0.77 -24.02
CA SER A 109 0.88 1.77 -23.01
C SER A 109 0.31 1.36 -21.66
N SER A 110 1.14 1.27 -20.63
CA SER A 110 0.64 0.93 -19.29
C SER A 110 -0.37 2.00 -18.85
N TYR A 111 -1.52 1.57 -18.32
CA TYR A 111 -2.37 2.51 -17.58
C TYR A 111 -1.55 3.10 -16.44
N LYS A 112 -1.56 4.44 -16.34
CA LYS A 112 -0.86 5.16 -15.28
C LYS A 112 -1.87 5.94 -14.45
N SER A 113 -1.91 5.65 -13.16
CA SER A 113 -2.67 6.47 -12.21
C SER A 113 -2.09 7.91 -12.17
N ASP A 114 -2.85 8.86 -11.63
CA ASP A 114 -2.33 10.22 -11.40
C ASP A 114 -1.06 10.20 -10.55
N ALA A 115 -1.00 9.33 -9.53
CA ALA A 115 0.18 9.16 -8.68
C ALA A 115 1.41 8.68 -9.46
N GLU A 116 1.24 7.75 -10.41
CA GLU A 116 2.32 7.29 -11.28
C GLU A 116 2.83 8.38 -12.20
N ARG A 117 1.92 9.14 -12.83
CA ARG A 117 2.28 10.27 -13.71
C ARG A 117 3.05 11.35 -12.96
N MET A 118 2.60 11.69 -11.75
CA MET A 118 3.30 12.66 -10.90
C MET A 118 4.70 12.17 -10.54
N SER A 119 4.81 10.94 -10.03
CA SER A 119 6.11 10.35 -9.65
C SER A 119 7.10 10.31 -10.81
N GLU A 120 6.66 9.92 -12.00
CA GLU A 120 7.50 9.91 -13.20
C GLU A 120 7.90 11.32 -13.65
N SER A 121 6.99 12.29 -13.57
CA SER A 121 7.30 13.68 -13.92
C SER A 121 8.35 14.31 -13.01
N GLU A 122 8.28 14.00 -11.71
CA GLU A 122 9.27 14.46 -10.72
C GLU A 122 10.64 13.82 -10.97
N MET A 123 10.68 12.49 -11.19
CA MET A 123 11.92 11.78 -11.53
C MET A 123 12.56 12.27 -12.83
N ASN A 124 11.76 12.59 -13.84
CA ASN A 124 12.25 13.11 -15.12
C ASN A 124 12.71 14.57 -15.01
N ALA A 125 12.09 15.39 -14.16
CA ALA A 125 12.52 16.77 -13.93
C ALA A 125 13.86 16.86 -13.17
N SER A 126 14.22 15.80 -12.44
CA SER A 126 15.49 15.69 -11.72
C SER A 126 16.66 15.12 -12.54
N GLN A 127 16.47 14.81 -13.82
CA GLN A 127 17.50 14.34 -14.77
C GLN A 127 17.87 15.44 -15.77
#